data_AF-A0AAV4G3S7-F1
#
_entry.id   AF-A0AAV4G3S7-F1
#
_cell.length_a   1.000
_cell.length_b   1.000
_cell.length_c   1.000
_cell.angle_alpha   90.00
_cell.angle_beta   90.00
_cell.angle_gamma   90.00
#
_symmetry.space_group_name_H-M   'P 1'
#
loop_
_entity.id
_entity.type
_entity.pdbx_description
1 polymer ?
#
loop_
_entity_poly.entity_id
_entity_poly.type
_entity_poly.pdbx_seq_one_letter_code
_entity_poly.pdbx_strand_id
1 'polypeptide(L)'
;MAPAVRKNAVSIVPEKTSLAIMWLVLVIAAVIQAIKVTYVHRGCDPGYQGSSCREQCASGFYGKECSELCSEHCAGEDNSCHYVTGFCDQGCDPGYEGSSCREQCVSGTSGKDCSETCSEHCAGEDDSCHHVTGFCDQGCDPGYQGSSCRERCDCGTYGKDCNEACSEHCAGKYNSCHHVTGTCDQGCDPGFQGYLCTHDEMNCISAIRDDTESKMFKEAKK
;
A
#
# COMPACT_ATOMS: atom_id res chain seq x y z
N MET A 1 -53.63 33.48 -60.24
CA MET A 1 -53.04 34.58 -59.44
C MET A 1 -51.95 34.00 -58.55
N ALA A 2 -50.74 34.55 -58.67
CA ALA A 2 -49.52 34.40 -57.84
C ALA A 2 -48.83 33.01 -57.73
N PRO A 3 -47.48 32.96 -57.52
CA PRO A 3 -46.45 33.86 -58.02
C PRO A 3 -45.31 33.11 -58.76
N ALA A 4 -44.54 33.87 -59.56
CA ALA A 4 -43.36 33.39 -60.26
C ALA A 4 -42.17 33.22 -59.30
N VAL A 5 -41.66 32.00 -59.19
CA VAL A 5 -40.39 31.70 -58.51
C VAL A 5 -39.25 32.05 -59.47
N ARG A 6 -38.47 33.09 -59.16
CA ARG A 6 -37.23 33.40 -59.88
C ARG A 6 -36.25 32.26 -59.67
N LYS A 7 -35.98 31.49 -60.73
CA LYS A 7 -34.82 30.59 -60.80
C LYS A 7 -33.58 31.46 -60.95
N ASN A 8 -32.87 31.72 -59.85
CA ASN A 8 -31.52 32.24 -59.92
C ASN A 8 -30.65 31.15 -60.55
N ALA A 9 -30.28 31.35 -61.82
CA ALA A 9 -29.25 30.56 -62.45
C ALA A 9 -27.94 30.91 -61.76
N VAL A 10 -27.47 30.03 -60.86
CA VAL A 10 -26.10 30.08 -60.35
C VAL A 10 -25.20 29.78 -61.55
N SER A 11 -24.54 30.81 -62.07
CA SER A 11 -23.49 30.65 -63.06
C SER A 11 -22.35 29.87 -62.42
N ILE A 12 -22.27 28.57 -62.72
CA ILE A 12 -21.11 27.74 -62.40
C ILE A 12 -20.00 28.26 -63.30
N VAL A 13 -19.17 29.15 -62.76
CA VAL A 13 -17.95 29.61 -63.41
C VAL A 13 -17.03 28.39 -63.49
N PRO A 14 -16.50 28.00 -64.67
CA PRO A 14 -15.55 26.91 -64.75
C PRO A 14 -14.31 27.36 -63.98
N GLU A 15 -14.14 26.79 -62.78
CA GLU A 15 -12.97 27.00 -61.95
C GLU A 15 -11.79 26.48 -62.76
N LYS A 16 -11.06 27.40 -63.39
CA LYS A 16 -9.78 27.10 -64.04
C LYS A 16 -8.88 26.61 -62.92
N THR A 17 -8.88 25.30 -62.69
CA THR A 17 -7.95 24.65 -61.78
C THR A 17 -6.58 25.02 -62.30
N SER A 18 -5.94 25.97 -61.60
CA SER A 18 -4.66 26.50 -62.01
C SER A 18 -3.73 25.32 -62.16
N LEU A 19 -3.05 25.21 -63.31
CA LEU A 19 -2.04 24.19 -63.55
C LEU A 19 -1.03 24.12 -62.39
N ALA A 20 -0.83 25.24 -61.67
CA ALA A 20 -0.04 25.32 -60.45
C ALA A 20 -0.62 24.52 -59.27
N ILE A 21 -1.95 24.51 -59.07
CA ILE A 21 -2.59 23.74 -58.00
C ILE A 21 -2.51 22.25 -58.31
N MET A 22 -2.75 21.86 -59.57
CA MET A 22 -2.61 20.47 -59.99
C MET A 22 -1.16 19.97 -59.84
N TRP A 23 -0.18 20.82 -60.16
CA TRP A 23 1.24 20.55 -59.89
C TRP A 23 1.54 20.42 -58.39
N LEU A 24 1.01 21.32 -57.55
CA LEU A 24 1.17 21.24 -56.09
C LEU A 24 0.60 19.95 -55.51
N VAL A 25 -0.60 19.55 -55.95
CA VAL A 25 -1.22 18.29 -55.52
C VAL A 25 -0.38 17.09 -55.96
N LEU A 26 0.16 17.09 -57.18
CA LEU A 26 1.04 16.02 -57.66
C LEU A 26 2.38 15.97 -56.91
N VAL A 27 2.97 17.12 -56.58
CA VAL A 27 4.20 17.22 -55.78
C VAL A 27 3.93 16.76 -54.35
N ILE A 28 2.84 17.20 -53.72
CA ILE A 28 2.44 16.76 -52.37
C ILE A 28 2.16 15.25 -52.38
N ALA A 29 1.43 14.72 -53.37
CA ALA A 29 1.18 13.29 -53.50
C ALA A 29 2.48 12.51 -53.70
N ALA A 30 3.41 12.99 -54.53
CA ALA A 30 4.72 12.38 -54.74
C ALA A 30 5.59 12.42 -53.46
N VAL A 31 5.56 13.52 -52.71
CA VAL A 31 6.24 13.65 -51.41
C VAL A 31 5.62 12.71 -50.38
N ILE A 32 4.28 12.61 -50.29
CA ILE A 32 3.59 11.67 -49.40
C ILE A 32 3.91 10.21 -49.81
N GLN A 33 3.95 9.91 -51.10
CA GLN A 33 4.33 8.59 -51.61
C GLN A 33 5.80 8.28 -51.27
N ALA A 34 6.71 9.26 -51.39
CA ALA A 34 8.12 9.12 -51.02
C ALA A 34 8.32 8.97 -49.50
N ILE A 35 7.54 9.67 -48.67
CA ILE A 35 7.55 9.54 -47.20
C ILE A 35 7.09 8.13 -46.77
N LYS A 36 6.10 7.54 -47.45
CA LYS A 36 5.68 6.14 -47.21
C LYS A 36 6.75 5.11 -47.60
N VAL A 37 7.64 5.45 -48.55
CA VAL A 37 8.67 4.54 -49.08
C VAL A 37 9.99 4.61 -48.28
N THR A 38 10.19 5.66 -47.47
CA THR A 38 11.41 5.82 -46.64
C THR A 38 11.25 5.36 -45.19
N TYR A 39 10.05 5.00 -44.72
CA TYR A 39 9.87 4.40 -43.41
C TYR A 39 10.21 2.90 -43.45
N VAL A 40 11.50 2.59 -43.55
CA VAL A 40 12.01 1.24 -43.26
C VAL A 40 12.00 1.10 -41.74
N HIS A 41 10.97 0.45 -41.18
CA HIS A 41 11.03 -0.07 -39.81
C HIS A 41 12.20 -1.07 -39.76
N ARG A 42 13.34 -0.67 -39.19
CA ARG A 42 14.55 -1.51 -39.06
C ARG A 42 14.47 -2.55 -37.93
N GLY A 43 13.28 -2.81 -37.40
CA GLY A 43 13.05 -3.72 -36.29
C GLY A 43 11.64 -4.29 -36.35
N CYS A 44 11.40 -5.34 -35.57
CA CYS A 44 10.11 -5.98 -35.48
C CYS A 44 9.10 -5.12 -34.69
N ASP A 45 7.82 -5.34 -34.96
CA ASP A 45 6.74 -4.75 -34.17
C ASP A 45 6.77 -5.28 -32.72
N PRO A 46 6.20 -4.55 -31.76
CA PRO A 46 6.15 -4.98 -30.36
C PRO A 46 5.57 -6.38 -30.20
N GLY A 47 6.26 -7.20 -29.42
CA GLY A 47 5.92 -8.59 -29.17
C GLY A 47 6.44 -9.60 -30.19
N TYR A 48 7.15 -9.14 -31.22
CA TYR A 48 7.70 -10.02 -32.24
C TYR A 48 9.22 -9.91 -32.37
N GLN A 49 9.84 -11.02 -32.74
CA GLN A 49 11.28 -11.17 -32.96
C GLN A 49 11.57 -12.11 -34.14
N GLY A 50 12.86 -12.39 -34.33
CA GLY A 50 13.37 -13.26 -35.39
C GLY A 50 13.60 -12.52 -36.71
N SER A 51 14.28 -13.19 -37.64
CA SER A 51 14.65 -12.61 -38.95
C SER A 51 13.46 -12.23 -39.82
N SER A 52 12.28 -12.81 -39.55
CA SER A 52 11.04 -12.56 -40.27
C SER A 52 9.97 -11.79 -39.48
N CYS A 53 10.25 -11.43 -38.22
CA CYS A 53 9.30 -10.75 -37.32
C CYS A 53 7.95 -11.49 -37.16
N ARG A 54 7.97 -12.82 -37.12
CA ARG A 54 6.78 -13.67 -36.95
C ARG A 54 6.81 -14.49 -35.67
N GLU A 55 7.95 -14.57 -35.01
CA GLU A 55 8.11 -15.29 -33.77
C GLU A 55 7.69 -14.36 -32.64
N GLN A 56 6.84 -14.83 -31.72
CA GLN A 56 6.55 -14.07 -30.51
C GLN A 56 7.80 -13.96 -29.65
N CYS A 57 7.82 -12.95 -28.77
CA CYS A 57 8.82 -12.89 -27.72
C CYS A 57 8.87 -14.20 -26.93
N ALA A 58 10.08 -14.61 -26.55
CA ALA A 58 10.26 -15.74 -25.66
C ALA A 58 9.57 -15.45 -24.32
N SER A 59 9.15 -16.50 -23.60
CA SER A 59 8.55 -16.35 -22.27
C SER A 59 9.47 -15.52 -21.37
N GLY A 60 8.87 -14.60 -20.60
CA GLY A 60 9.60 -13.64 -19.78
C GLY A 60 10.02 -12.35 -20.49
N PHE A 61 9.75 -12.20 -21.80
CA PHE A 61 10.07 -10.99 -22.57
C PHE A 61 8.85 -10.39 -23.28
N TYR A 62 8.83 -9.07 -23.43
CA TYR A 62 7.79 -8.36 -24.17
C TYR A 62 8.30 -7.06 -24.83
N GLY A 63 7.41 -6.39 -25.55
CA GLY A 63 7.66 -5.05 -26.08
C GLY A 63 8.42 -5.07 -27.41
N LYS A 64 8.92 -3.90 -27.83
CA LYS A 64 9.58 -3.75 -29.12
C LYS A 64 10.90 -4.54 -29.14
N GLU A 65 11.09 -5.37 -30.18
CA GLU A 65 12.26 -6.24 -30.32
C GLU A 65 12.48 -7.17 -29.10
N CYS A 66 11.43 -7.40 -28.30
CA CYS A 66 11.49 -8.22 -27.07
C CYS A 66 12.55 -7.75 -26.06
N SER A 67 12.79 -6.44 -25.97
CA SER A 67 13.82 -5.87 -25.10
C SER A 67 13.39 -5.68 -23.65
N GLU A 68 12.11 -5.83 -23.33
CA GLU A 68 11.58 -5.65 -21.97
C GLU A 68 11.38 -6.99 -21.28
N LEU A 69 11.65 -7.04 -19.98
CA LEU A 69 11.49 -8.25 -19.16
C LEU A 69 10.15 -8.19 -18.42
N CYS A 70 9.40 -9.29 -18.43
CA CYS A 70 8.23 -9.47 -17.57
C CYS A 70 8.60 -9.26 -16.10
N SER A 71 7.64 -8.83 -15.28
CA SER A 71 7.85 -8.78 -13.83
C SER A 71 8.08 -10.19 -13.30
N GLU A 72 8.97 -10.33 -12.33
CA GLU A 72 9.17 -11.59 -11.62
C GLU A 72 8.01 -11.96 -10.69
N HIS A 73 7.02 -11.06 -10.54
CA HIS A 73 5.82 -11.24 -9.72
C HIS A 73 4.56 -11.44 -10.56
N CYS A 74 4.68 -11.69 -11.87
CA CYS A 74 3.56 -12.20 -12.65
C CYS A 74 3.26 -13.63 -12.19
N ALA A 75 2.02 -13.90 -11.78
CA ALA A 75 1.62 -15.25 -11.40
C ALA A 75 1.72 -16.22 -12.58
N GLY A 76 2.02 -17.49 -12.31
CA GLY A 76 2.08 -18.56 -13.31
C GLY A 76 3.47 -19.15 -13.51
N GLU A 77 3.66 -19.93 -14.57
CA GLU A 77 4.95 -20.51 -14.91
C GLU A 77 5.86 -19.46 -15.59
N ASP A 78 7.16 -19.52 -15.26
CA ASP A 78 8.23 -18.68 -15.84
C ASP A 78 8.00 -17.17 -15.78
N ASN A 79 7.16 -16.69 -14.85
CA ASN A 79 6.79 -15.28 -14.70
C ASN A 79 6.31 -14.67 -16.03
N SER A 80 5.52 -15.44 -16.78
CA SER A 80 5.07 -15.06 -18.12
C SER A 80 4.12 -13.86 -18.09
N CYS A 81 4.25 -13.00 -19.10
CA CYS A 81 3.39 -11.85 -19.32
C CYS A 81 3.05 -11.73 -20.81
N HIS A 82 2.02 -10.93 -21.12
CA HIS A 82 1.57 -10.72 -22.49
C HIS A 82 2.69 -10.11 -23.34
N TYR A 83 3.16 -10.86 -24.33
CA TYR A 83 4.35 -10.57 -25.14
C TYR A 83 4.34 -9.19 -25.84
N VAL A 84 3.18 -8.55 -26.05
CA VAL A 84 3.11 -7.18 -26.60
C VAL A 84 3.10 -6.10 -25.51
N THR A 85 2.38 -6.33 -24.41
CA THR A 85 1.97 -5.27 -23.48
C THR A 85 2.65 -5.36 -22.11
N GLY A 86 3.24 -6.49 -21.77
CA GLY A 86 3.79 -6.74 -20.43
C GLY A 86 2.75 -7.02 -19.35
N PHE A 87 1.48 -7.24 -19.75
CA PHE A 87 0.38 -7.50 -18.82
C PHE A 87 0.48 -8.91 -18.23
N CYS A 88 0.36 -9.07 -16.92
CA CYS A 88 0.36 -10.39 -16.28
C CYS A 88 -1.06 -11.00 -16.37
N ASP A 89 -1.33 -11.83 -17.38
CA ASP A 89 -2.66 -12.37 -17.66
C ASP A 89 -3.24 -13.25 -16.54
N GLN A 90 -2.37 -13.83 -15.69
CA GLN A 90 -2.77 -14.67 -14.55
C GLN A 90 -2.85 -13.90 -13.23
N GLY A 91 -2.67 -12.58 -13.25
CA GLY A 91 -2.59 -11.75 -12.05
C GLY A 91 -1.19 -11.72 -11.44
N CYS A 92 -1.13 -11.27 -10.20
CA CYS A 92 0.12 -11.02 -9.47
C CYS A 92 0.34 -12.04 -8.35
N ASP A 93 1.61 -12.24 -8.00
CA ASP A 93 1.99 -12.90 -6.77
C ASP A 93 1.52 -12.10 -5.54
N PRO A 94 1.33 -12.76 -4.38
CA PRO A 94 0.91 -12.08 -3.15
C PRO A 94 1.83 -10.90 -2.80
N GLY A 95 1.21 -9.77 -2.44
CA GLY A 95 1.91 -8.54 -2.08
C GLY A 95 2.23 -7.62 -3.26
N TYR A 96 1.82 -7.95 -4.49
CA TYR A 96 2.04 -7.13 -5.68
C TYR A 96 0.72 -6.85 -6.40
N GLU A 97 0.66 -5.70 -7.06
CA GLU A 97 -0.49 -5.23 -7.83
C GLU A 97 -0.08 -4.49 -9.11
N GLY A 98 -1.09 -3.99 -9.82
CA GLY A 98 -0.96 -3.35 -11.11
C GLY A 98 -0.97 -4.35 -12.27
N SER A 99 -1.19 -3.85 -13.48
CA SER A 99 -1.31 -4.67 -14.68
C SER A 99 -0.06 -5.51 -15.01
N SER A 100 1.11 -5.06 -14.54
CA SER A 100 2.39 -5.72 -14.78
C SER A 100 3.05 -6.22 -13.50
N CYS A 101 2.33 -6.21 -12.37
CA CYS A 101 2.81 -6.74 -11.08
C CYS A 101 4.17 -6.18 -10.65
N ARG A 102 4.40 -4.88 -10.88
CA ARG A 102 5.63 -4.18 -10.49
C ARG A 102 5.45 -3.32 -9.24
N GLU A 103 4.21 -3.08 -8.87
CA GLU A 103 3.83 -2.26 -7.72
C GLU A 103 3.62 -3.20 -6.53
N GLN A 104 4.14 -2.83 -5.36
CA GLN A 104 3.75 -3.48 -4.12
C GLN A 104 2.33 -3.06 -3.77
N CYS A 105 1.62 -3.89 -3.02
CA CYS A 105 0.34 -3.49 -2.44
C CYS A 105 0.47 -2.14 -1.74
N VAL A 106 -0.50 -1.25 -1.97
CA VAL A 106 -0.61 0.01 -1.26
C VAL A 106 -0.55 -0.18 0.26
N SER A 107 0.11 0.76 0.95
CA SER A 107 0.21 0.75 2.42
C SER A 107 -1.16 0.50 3.07
N GLY A 108 -1.18 -0.37 4.06
CA GLY A 108 -2.42 -0.81 4.73
C GLY A 108 -3.07 -2.04 4.10
N THR A 109 -2.53 -2.58 3.00
CA THR A 109 -3.01 -3.84 2.39
C THR A 109 -1.89 -4.86 2.14
N SER A 110 -2.26 -6.14 2.11
CA SER A 110 -1.33 -7.25 1.91
C SER A 110 -1.97 -8.46 1.21
N GLY A 111 -1.12 -9.44 0.90
CA GLY A 111 -1.55 -10.76 0.43
C GLY A 111 -1.95 -10.78 -1.04
N LYS A 112 -2.69 -11.83 -1.44
CA LYS A 112 -3.10 -12.00 -2.84
C LYS A 112 -4.12 -10.93 -3.23
N ASP A 113 -3.92 -10.34 -4.40
CA ASP A 113 -4.76 -9.26 -4.94
C ASP A 113 -4.89 -8.06 -3.98
N CYS A 114 -3.95 -7.89 -3.05
CA CYS A 114 -3.96 -6.86 -2.00
C CYS A 114 -5.28 -6.79 -1.21
N SER A 115 -5.92 -7.96 -1.01
CA SER A 115 -7.27 -8.06 -0.46
C SER A 115 -7.31 -8.13 1.07
N GLU A 116 -6.16 -8.29 1.73
CA GLU A 116 -6.08 -8.34 3.18
C GLU A 116 -5.73 -6.96 3.73
N THR A 117 -6.48 -6.49 4.74
CA THR A 117 -6.19 -5.21 5.40
C THR A 117 -5.24 -5.41 6.58
N CYS A 118 -4.22 -4.56 6.68
CA CYS A 118 -3.33 -4.50 7.83
C CYS A 118 -4.12 -4.18 9.12
N SER A 119 -3.56 -4.55 10.28
CA SER A 119 -4.14 -4.13 11.55
C SER A 119 -3.89 -2.65 11.79
N GLU A 120 -4.89 -1.92 12.30
CA GLU A 120 -4.75 -0.53 12.78
C GLU A 120 -3.90 -0.41 14.06
N HIS A 121 -3.33 -1.52 14.53
CA HIS A 121 -2.47 -1.59 15.71
C HIS A 121 -1.04 -2.03 15.35
N CYS A 122 -0.70 -2.05 14.07
CA CYS A 122 0.70 -2.13 13.65
C CYS A 122 1.39 -0.82 14.05
N ALA A 123 2.46 -0.90 14.83
CA ALA A 123 3.25 0.28 15.13
C ALA A 123 3.89 0.84 13.84
N GLY A 124 3.99 2.16 13.71
CA GLY A 124 4.65 2.81 12.57
C GLY A 124 3.80 3.92 11.93
N GLU A 125 4.21 4.37 10.74
CA GLU A 125 3.41 5.28 9.92
C GLU A 125 2.37 4.50 9.11
N ASP A 126 1.18 5.09 8.96
CA ASP A 126 0.06 4.62 8.12
C ASP A 126 -0.39 3.17 8.39
N ASP A 127 -0.30 2.68 9.63
CA ASP A 127 -0.66 1.32 10.04
C ASP A 127 -0.06 0.24 9.11
N SER A 128 1.18 0.50 8.67
CA SER A 128 1.82 -0.30 7.62
C SER A 128 2.22 -1.68 8.13
N CYS A 129 1.80 -2.70 7.37
CA CYS A 129 2.25 -4.08 7.53
C CYS A 129 2.99 -4.53 6.26
N HIS A 130 3.76 -5.61 6.38
CA HIS A 130 4.52 -6.17 5.28
C HIS A 130 3.57 -6.62 4.14
N HIS A 131 3.71 -6.02 2.96
CA HIS A 131 2.81 -6.19 1.81
C HIS A 131 2.57 -7.67 1.42
N VAL A 132 3.56 -8.56 1.57
CA VAL A 132 3.37 -10.01 1.32
C VAL A 132 2.69 -10.76 2.48
N THR A 133 3.21 -10.63 3.72
CA THR A 133 2.84 -11.51 4.85
C THR A 133 1.74 -10.94 5.74
N GLY A 134 1.47 -9.64 5.67
CA GLY A 134 0.55 -8.96 6.57
C GLY A 134 1.10 -8.78 8.00
N PHE A 135 2.42 -8.89 8.20
CA PHE A 135 3.04 -8.78 9.52
C PHE A 135 3.46 -7.34 9.84
N CYS A 136 3.30 -6.94 11.10
CA CYS A 136 3.72 -5.63 11.57
C CYS A 136 5.21 -5.67 11.95
N ASP A 137 6.09 -5.31 11.01
CA ASP A 137 7.54 -5.44 11.20
C ASP A 137 8.12 -4.53 12.29
N GLN A 138 7.40 -3.46 12.66
CA GLN A 138 7.78 -2.53 13.74
C GLN A 138 7.19 -2.90 15.12
N GLY A 139 6.50 -4.05 15.21
CA GLY A 139 5.80 -4.50 16.40
C GLY A 139 4.40 -3.92 16.53
N CYS A 140 3.83 -4.04 17.73
CA CYS A 140 2.45 -3.66 18.00
C CYS A 140 2.34 -2.40 18.84
N ASP A 141 1.20 -1.71 18.67
CA ASP A 141 0.79 -0.68 19.61
C ASP A 141 0.54 -1.26 21.01
N PRO A 142 0.65 -0.44 22.07
CA PRO A 142 0.39 -0.87 23.43
C PRO A 142 -0.98 -1.54 23.58
N GLY A 143 -1.00 -2.72 24.20
CA GLY A 143 -2.20 -3.50 24.42
C GLY A 143 -2.52 -4.53 23.33
N TYR A 144 -1.68 -4.66 22.32
CA TYR A 144 -1.82 -5.63 21.24
C TYR A 144 -0.56 -6.49 21.07
N GLN A 145 -0.75 -7.70 20.54
CA GLN A 145 0.29 -8.69 20.31
C GLN A 145 0.01 -9.56 19.07
N GLY A 146 0.94 -10.46 18.79
CA GLY A 146 0.95 -11.32 17.61
C GLY A 146 1.65 -10.66 16.42
N SER A 147 2.06 -11.45 15.43
CA SER A 147 2.82 -10.95 14.28
C SER A 147 2.05 -9.93 13.42
N SER A 148 0.72 -9.93 13.49
CA SER A 148 -0.16 -8.99 12.79
C SER A 148 -0.92 -8.03 13.73
N CYS A 149 -0.58 -7.99 15.02
CA CYS A 149 -1.18 -7.07 16.01
C CYS A 149 -2.72 -7.07 16.02
N ARG A 150 -3.35 -8.23 15.79
CA ARG A 150 -4.82 -8.39 15.82
C ARG A 150 -5.31 -8.94 17.16
N GLU A 151 -4.40 -9.41 17.99
CA GLU A 151 -4.71 -9.99 19.29
C GLU A 151 -4.48 -8.95 20.38
N ARG A 152 -5.41 -8.84 21.33
CA ARG A 152 -5.17 -8.04 22.54
C ARG A 152 -4.23 -8.78 23.46
N CYS A 153 -3.57 -8.05 24.37
CA CYS A 153 -2.85 -8.70 25.46
C CYS A 153 -3.75 -9.67 26.22
N ASP A 154 -3.17 -10.79 26.59
CA ASP A 154 -3.82 -11.78 27.43
C ASP A 154 -4.14 -11.19 28.82
N CYS A 155 -5.08 -11.81 29.53
CA CYS A 155 -5.41 -11.40 30.88
C CYS A 155 -4.16 -11.46 31.77
N GLY A 156 -3.87 -10.35 32.45
CA GLY A 156 -2.71 -10.24 33.35
C GLY A 156 -1.50 -9.55 32.71
N THR A 157 -1.55 -9.17 31.43
CA THR A 157 -0.51 -8.36 30.80
C THR A 157 -1.07 -7.12 30.10
N TYR A 158 -0.22 -6.10 29.93
CA TYR A 158 -0.56 -4.85 29.28
C TYR A 158 0.67 -4.17 28.65
N GLY A 159 0.45 -3.03 27.99
CA GLY A 159 1.52 -2.18 27.48
C GLY A 159 2.09 -2.64 26.15
N LYS A 160 3.25 -2.10 25.76
CA LYS A 160 3.87 -2.40 24.47
C LYS A 160 4.30 -3.86 24.38
N ASP A 161 3.86 -4.53 23.32
CA ASP A 161 4.08 -5.96 23.06
C ASP A 161 3.67 -6.85 24.26
N CYS A 162 2.75 -6.37 25.12
CA CYS A 162 2.24 -7.07 26.31
C CYS A 162 3.32 -7.49 27.32
N ASN A 163 4.40 -6.70 27.43
CA ASN A 163 5.53 -7.02 28.30
C ASN A 163 5.36 -6.56 29.76
N GLU A 164 4.32 -5.81 30.09
CA GLU A 164 4.04 -5.39 31.47
C GLU A 164 3.01 -6.31 32.11
N ALA A 165 3.20 -6.64 33.39
CA ALA A 165 2.28 -7.48 34.15
C ALA A 165 1.31 -6.63 34.97
N CYS A 166 0.03 -6.98 34.96
CA CYS A 166 -0.97 -6.39 35.84
C CYS A 166 -0.56 -6.59 37.31
N SER A 167 -0.93 -5.64 38.18
CA SER A 167 -0.75 -5.81 39.62
C SER A 167 -1.54 -7.03 40.11
N GLU A 168 -0.92 -7.83 40.96
CA GLU A 168 -1.58 -8.95 41.64
C GLU A 168 -2.71 -8.51 42.57
N HIS A 169 -2.81 -7.20 42.84
CA HIS A 169 -3.81 -6.58 43.71
C HIS A 169 -4.93 -5.88 42.93
N CYS A 170 -5.00 -6.07 41.61
CA CYS A 170 -6.19 -5.69 40.85
C CYS A 170 -7.37 -6.57 41.30
N ALA A 171 -8.44 -5.95 41.79
CA ALA A 171 -9.63 -6.67 42.19
C ALA A 171 -10.29 -7.38 40.99
N GLY A 172 -10.96 -8.51 41.25
CA GLY A 172 -11.70 -9.27 40.23
C GLY A 172 -11.05 -10.60 39.86
N LYS A 173 -11.39 -11.12 38.68
CA LYS A 173 -10.92 -12.45 38.24
C LYS A 173 -9.60 -12.32 37.48
N TYR A 174 -8.63 -13.19 37.79
CA TYR A 174 -7.33 -13.28 37.12
C TYR A 174 -6.46 -12.02 37.21
N ASN A 175 -6.69 -11.14 38.19
CA ASN A 175 -5.97 -9.88 38.34
C ASN A 175 -5.99 -9.06 37.03
N SER A 176 -7.15 -9.07 36.34
CA SER A 176 -7.32 -8.44 35.03
C SER A 176 -7.22 -6.92 35.16
N CYS A 177 -6.37 -6.32 34.32
CA CYS A 177 -6.22 -4.89 34.16
C CYS A 177 -6.44 -4.48 32.70
N HIS A 178 -6.61 -3.18 32.45
CA HIS A 178 -6.80 -2.65 31.11
C HIS A 178 -5.56 -2.91 30.24
N HIS A 179 -5.71 -3.67 29.16
CA HIS A 179 -4.61 -4.16 28.32
C HIS A 179 -3.69 -3.07 27.75
N VAL A 180 -4.14 -1.83 27.58
CA VAL A 180 -3.29 -0.72 27.12
C VAL A 180 -2.55 -0.03 28.27
N THR A 181 -3.21 0.18 29.41
CA THR A 181 -2.78 1.16 30.44
C THR A 181 -2.40 0.52 31.77
N GLY A 182 -2.70 -0.76 31.96
CA GLY A 182 -2.45 -1.46 33.22
C GLY A 182 -3.45 -1.13 34.33
N THR A 183 -4.45 -0.30 34.07
CA THR A 183 -5.37 0.19 35.10
C THR A 183 -6.31 -0.91 35.59
N CYS A 184 -6.48 -1.04 36.90
CA CYS A 184 -7.41 -2.01 37.49
C CYS A 184 -8.83 -1.42 37.49
N ASP A 185 -9.62 -1.72 36.46
CA ASP A 185 -10.96 -1.12 36.27
C ASP A 185 -11.98 -1.53 37.34
N GLN A 186 -11.74 -2.64 38.05
CA GLN A 186 -12.58 -3.12 39.15
C GLN A 186 -12.10 -2.62 40.53
N GLY A 187 -11.09 -1.75 40.56
CA GLY A 187 -10.47 -1.27 41.80
C GLY A 187 -9.37 -2.19 42.34
N CYS A 188 -8.99 -1.96 43.59
CA CYS A 188 -7.90 -2.66 44.27
C CYS A 188 -8.40 -3.59 45.37
N ASP A 189 -7.62 -4.63 45.64
CA ASP A 189 -7.78 -5.43 46.85
C ASP A 189 -7.56 -4.57 48.12
N PRO A 190 -8.14 -4.96 49.28
CA PRO A 190 -8.00 -4.20 50.52
C PRO A 190 -6.54 -3.95 50.89
N GLY A 191 -6.21 -2.69 51.23
CA GLY A 191 -4.86 -2.25 51.59
C GLY A 191 -4.01 -1.76 50.41
N PHE A 192 -4.52 -1.85 49.18
CA PHE A 192 -3.85 -1.31 47.99
C PHE A 192 -4.62 -0.13 47.41
N GLN A 193 -3.88 0.85 46.88
CA GLN A 193 -4.44 2.07 46.32
C GLN A 193 -3.74 2.48 45.01
N GLY A 194 -4.36 3.43 44.31
CA GLY A 194 -3.91 3.92 43.01
C GLY A 194 -4.55 3.17 41.82
N TYR A 195 -4.36 3.69 40.62
CA TYR A 195 -4.96 3.13 39.40
C TYR A 195 -4.31 1.79 38.97
N LEU A 196 -3.07 1.53 39.36
CA LEU A 196 -2.37 0.26 39.14
C LEU A 196 -2.36 -0.64 40.40
N CYS A 197 -2.96 -0.22 41.51
CA CYS A 197 -2.94 -0.97 42.78
C CYS A 197 -1.53 -1.40 43.23
N THR A 198 -0.54 -0.52 43.08
CA THR A 198 0.87 -0.78 43.45
C THR A 198 1.29 -0.10 44.75
N HIS A 199 0.46 0.78 45.32
CA HIS A 199 0.75 1.45 46.57
C HIS A 199 0.10 0.71 47.74
N ASP A 200 0.94 0.13 48.61
CA ASP A 200 0.52 -0.46 49.90
C ASP A 200 0.29 0.66 50.93
N GLU A 201 -0.90 0.68 51.51
CA GLU A 201 -1.34 1.65 52.52
C GLU A 201 -0.48 1.60 53.81
N MET A 202 0.30 0.52 54.03
CA MET A 202 1.23 0.40 55.16
C MET A 202 2.44 1.34 55.10
N ASN A 203 2.78 1.91 53.93
CA ASN A 203 3.94 2.80 53.78
C ASN A 203 3.69 4.25 54.23
N CYS A 204 2.44 4.66 54.43
CA CYS A 204 2.17 5.96 55.07
C CYS A 204 2.44 5.92 56.58
N ILE A 205 2.37 4.75 57.24
CA ILE A 205 2.64 4.63 58.68
C ILE A 205 4.15 4.50 58.97
N SER A 206 4.91 3.80 58.11
CA SER A 206 6.38 3.71 58.25
C SER A 206 7.07 5.06 58.00
N ALA A 207 6.57 5.88 57.07
CA ALA A 207 7.05 7.25 56.85
C ALA A 207 6.79 8.17 58.07
N ILE A 208 5.72 7.95 58.84
CA ILE A 208 5.45 8.68 60.07
C ILE A 208 6.35 8.20 61.23
N ARG A 209 6.68 6.90 61.28
CA ARG A 209 7.58 6.35 62.31
C ARG A 209 9.02 6.86 62.16
N ASP A 210 9.53 6.99 60.95
CA ASP A 210 10.86 7.58 60.70
C ASP A 210 10.95 9.06 61.12
N ASP A 211 9.87 9.84 60.94
CA ASP A 211 9.85 11.24 61.34
C ASP A 211 9.75 11.42 62.87
N THR A 212 9.17 10.44 63.57
CA THR A 212 9.04 10.47 65.04
C THR A 212 10.38 10.14 65.74
N GLU A 213 11.14 9.17 65.22
CA GLU A 213 12.49 8.87 65.73
C GLU A 213 13.49 10.00 65.45
N SER A 214 13.38 10.67 64.29
CA SER A 214 14.23 11.82 63.94
C SER A 214 13.93 13.08 64.79
N LYS A 215 12.70 13.24 65.28
CA LYS A 215 12.32 14.33 66.20
C LYS A 215 12.72 14.05 67.65
N MET A 216 12.68 12.80 68.11
CA MET A 216 13.12 12.44 69.47
C MET A 216 14.65 12.58 69.67
N PHE A 217 15.46 12.35 68.63
CA PHE A 217 16.92 12.52 68.72
C PHE A 217 17.38 14.00 68.69
N LYS A 218 16.53 14.92 68.22
CA LYS A 218 16.82 16.37 68.19
C LYS A 218 16.51 17.06 69.51
N GLU A 219 15.57 16.56 70.30
CA GLU A 219 15.25 17.15 71.62
C GLU A 219 16.10 16.60 72.77
N ALA A 220 16.73 15.44 72.62
CA ALA A 220 17.66 14.89 73.62
C ALA A 220 19.07 15.54 73.61
N LYS A 221 19.30 16.54 72.73
CA LYS A 221 20.59 17.26 72.57
C LYS A 221 20.53 18.74 72.96
N LYS A 222 19.49 19.18 73.68
CA LYS A 222 19.37 20.53 74.23
C LYS A 222 19.29 20.46 75.75
#